data_AF-A0A811KS68-F1
#
_entry.id   AF-A0A811KS68-F1
#
_cell.length_a   1.000
_cell.length_b   1.000
_cell.length_c   1.000
_cell.angle_alpha   90.00
_cell.angle_beta   90.00
_cell.angle_gamma   90.00
#
_symmetry.space_group_name_H-M   'P 1'
#
loop_
_entity.id
_entity.type
_entity.pdbx_description
1 polymer ?
#
loop_
_entity_poly.entity_id
_entity_poly.type
_entity_poly.pdbx_seq_one_letter_code
_entity_poly.pdbx_strand_id
1 'polypeptide(L)'
;MAQLHSAAAGFLISAIFMSAILIFLMSKTQYRPLQIESSGNTIRFMSKSPVHREFQRVKRDFMFASSQNETDPQCFQHCNNEWRSEFENLFNMTCKDYYDFPFHPKVLDYEGYLNYCELSEKQTKCFIERCNDQSADRVFSPSNFLCKFKKTMFLTARPCLEDAEPLNFLKCDQQCHKEAVEKAEMEKSQKSRARLGKVFSDDELMNYEAELELLCSFQECYQGCHEDIVKQVCPMALANVSIELVRSYVQWHAADIYDWHVLSENVDKLPQSCSRLTGYRPEDDSLLKIISNSS
;
A
#
# COMPACT_ATOMS: atom_id res chain seq x y z
N MET A 1 23.24 44.50 50.28
CA MET A 1 21.93 43.80 50.40
C MET A 1 21.14 43.72 49.08
N ALA A 2 21.73 43.99 47.90
CA ALA A 2 21.01 43.95 46.61
C ALA A 2 21.40 42.78 45.68
N GLN A 3 22.46 42.01 45.99
CA GLN A 3 22.91 40.90 45.14
C GLN A 3 22.25 39.54 45.46
N LEU A 4 21.59 39.39 46.61
CA LEU A 4 20.89 38.13 46.96
C LEU A 4 19.53 37.97 46.28
N HIS A 5 18.91 39.06 45.79
CA HIS A 5 17.57 39.01 45.20
C HIS A 5 17.56 38.56 43.73
N SER A 6 18.69 38.68 43.01
CA SER A 6 18.76 38.30 41.58
C SER A 6 18.89 36.79 41.38
N ALA A 7 19.64 36.10 42.26
CA ALA A 7 19.78 34.64 42.20
C ALA A 7 18.47 33.91 42.55
N ALA A 8 17.71 34.43 43.51
CA ALA A 8 16.41 33.85 43.90
C ALA A 8 15.38 33.93 42.77
N ALA A 9 15.37 35.03 41.99
CA ALA A 9 14.47 35.19 40.85
C ALA A 9 14.82 34.24 39.69
N GLY A 10 16.11 34.02 39.41
CA GLY A 10 16.56 33.09 38.39
C GLY A 10 16.20 31.62 38.69
N PHE A 11 16.31 31.21 39.96
CA PHE A 11 15.91 29.87 40.40
C PHE A 11 14.40 29.65 40.31
N LEU A 12 13.59 30.66 40.64
CA LEU A 12 12.13 30.57 40.53
C LEU A 12 11.67 30.41 39.08
N ILE A 13 12.27 31.16 38.15
CA ILE A 13 11.93 31.06 36.72
C ILE A 13 12.34 29.70 36.17
N SER A 14 13.53 29.20 36.53
CA SER A 14 13.99 27.86 36.13
C SER A 14 13.10 26.74 36.68
N ALA A 15 12.62 26.85 37.92
CA ALA A 15 11.76 25.85 38.53
C ALA A 15 10.38 25.80 37.86
N ILE A 16 9.82 26.96 37.48
CA ILE A 16 8.54 27.05 36.75
C ILE A 16 8.68 26.49 35.34
N PHE A 17 9.81 26.73 34.66
CA PHE A 17 10.04 26.19 33.32
C PHE A 17 10.21 24.66 33.35
N MET A 18 10.95 24.15 34.33
CA MET A 18 11.12 22.71 34.51
C MET A 18 9.81 22.01 34.91
N SER A 19 8.98 22.64 35.73
CA SER A 19 7.66 22.09 36.07
C SER A 19 6.71 22.10 34.87
N ALA A 20 6.72 23.15 34.04
CA ALA A 20 5.94 23.21 32.81
C ALA A 20 6.39 22.15 31.78
N ILE A 21 7.70 21.92 31.64
CA ILE A 21 8.24 20.86 30.79
C ILE A 21 7.87 19.47 31.33
N LEU A 22 7.94 19.26 32.65
CA LEU A 22 7.49 18.01 33.27
C LEU A 22 5.98 17.79 33.06
N ILE A 23 5.16 18.82 33.21
CA ILE A 23 3.71 18.74 32.95
C ILE A 23 3.44 18.47 31.46
N PHE A 24 4.18 19.09 30.54
CA PHE A 24 4.06 18.86 29.10
C PHE A 24 4.51 17.44 28.70
N LEU A 25 5.59 16.93 29.30
CA LEU A 25 6.07 15.57 29.09
C LEU A 25 5.08 14.55 29.70
N MET A 26 4.57 14.82 30.90
CA MET A 26 3.52 14.01 31.55
C MET A 26 2.20 14.05 30.78
N SER A 27 1.89 15.16 30.08
CA SER A 27 0.71 15.30 29.21
C SER A 27 0.85 14.55 27.88
N LYS A 28 2.08 14.36 27.37
CA LYS A 28 2.34 13.57 26.15
C LYS A 28 2.50 12.07 26.42
N THR A 29 2.89 11.68 27.62
CA THR A 29 2.75 10.30 28.07
C THR A 29 1.29 10.07 28.46
N GLN A 30 0.57 9.27 27.68
CA GLN A 30 -0.83 8.93 27.91
C GLN A 30 -1.00 8.10 29.20
N TYR A 31 -0.92 8.74 30.37
CA TYR A 31 -1.23 8.12 31.65
C TYR A 31 -2.74 7.90 31.72
N ARG A 32 -3.14 6.64 31.53
CA ARG A 32 -4.51 6.20 31.74
C ARG A 32 -4.84 6.30 33.23
N PRO A 33 -6.01 6.85 33.61
CA PRO A 33 -6.48 6.69 34.98
C PRO A 33 -6.75 5.21 35.23
N LEU A 34 -5.96 4.59 36.12
CA LEU A 34 -6.29 3.30 36.71
C LEU A 34 -7.52 3.50 37.60
N GLN A 35 -8.66 2.97 37.21
CA GLN A 35 -9.79 2.88 38.13
C GLN A 35 -9.57 1.67 39.03
N ILE A 36 -9.52 1.94 40.34
CA ILE A 36 -9.42 0.94 41.39
C ILE A 36 -10.84 0.66 41.85
N GLU A 37 -11.35 -0.52 41.54
CA GLU A 37 -12.60 -1.02 42.13
C GLU A 37 -12.25 -1.95 43.30
N SER A 38 -12.63 -1.53 44.51
CA SER A 38 -12.43 -2.30 45.73
C SER A 38 -13.67 -3.14 46.01
N SER A 39 -13.59 -4.43 45.70
CA SER A 39 -14.57 -5.44 46.08
C SER A 39 -13.89 -6.48 46.99
N GLY A 40 -13.89 -6.22 48.30
CA GLY A 40 -13.28 -7.10 49.31
C GLY A 40 -11.74 -7.14 49.27
N ASN A 41 -11.14 -8.16 49.92
CA ASN A 41 -9.68 -8.30 50.14
C ASN A 41 -8.84 -8.54 48.86
N THR A 42 -9.36 -8.29 47.66
CA THR A 42 -8.63 -8.50 46.40
C THR A 42 -8.65 -7.23 45.56
N ILE A 43 -7.48 -6.63 45.36
CA ILE A 43 -7.27 -5.52 44.43
C ILE A 43 -6.99 -6.12 43.05
N ARG A 44 -7.89 -5.92 42.07
CA ARG A 44 -7.69 -6.35 40.68
C ARG A 44 -7.30 -5.15 39.82
N PHE A 45 -6.08 -5.19 39.28
CA PHE A 45 -5.64 -4.24 38.26
C PHE A 45 -6.15 -4.70 36.89
N MET A 46 -7.22 -4.09 36.39
CA MET A 46 -7.67 -4.32 35.02
C MET A 46 -7.14 -3.22 34.10
N SER A 47 -6.08 -3.53 33.36
CA SER A 47 -5.78 -2.80 32.14
C SER A 47 -6.91 -3.08 31.15
N LYS A 48 -7.81 -2.11 30.94
CA LYS A 48 -8.61 -2.08 29.72
C LYS A 48 -7.63 -1.86 28.57
N SER A 49 -7.05 -2.93 28.03
CA SER A 49 -6.41 -2.85 26.73
C SER A 49 -7.44 -2.25 25.77
N PRO A 50 -7.09 -1.24 24.96
CA PRO A 50 -7.99 -0.89 23.87
C PRO A 50 -8.09 -2.16 23.04
N VAL A 51 -9.33 -2.52 22.72
CA VAL A 51 -9.63 -3.48 21.67
C VAL A 51 -8.62 -3.23 20.54
N HIS A 52 -7.68 -4.16 20.34
CA HIS A 52 -6.94 -4.23 19.09
C HIS A 52 -8.05 -4.34 18.05
N ARG A 53 -8.34 -3.26 17.32
CA ARG A 53 -9.04 -3.40 16.04
C ARG A 53 -8.21 -4.43 15.30
N GLU A 54 -8.83 -5.55 14.95
CA GLU A 54 -8.21 -6.59 14.16
C GLU A 54 -7.72 -5.92 12.88
N PHE A 55 -6.42 -5.64 12.80
CA PHE A 55 -5.83 -4.90 11.70
C PHE A 55 -5.79 -5.85 10.50
N GLN A 56 -6.81 -5.78 9.66
CA GLN A 56 -6.85 -6.52 8.40
C GLN A 56 -6.01 -5.78 7.37
N ARG A 57 -5.02 -6.47 6.79
CA ARG A 57 -4.34 -6.00 5.58
C ARG A 57 -5.30 -6.18 4.42
N VAL A 58 -5.43 -5.15 3.59
CA VAL A 58 -6.41 -5.12 2.50
C VAL A 58 -5.66 -5.16 1.18
N LYS A 59 -5.95 -6.16 0.33
CA LYS A 59 -5.51 -6.19 -1.07
C LYS A 59 -6.17 -5.08 -1.87
N ARG A 60 -5.39 -4.50 -2.78
CA ARG A 60 -5.78 -3.32 -3.54
C ARG A 60 -5.49 -3.43 -5.04
N ASP A 61 -5.36 -4.64 -5.60
CA ASP A 61 -5.21 -4.78 -7.06
C ASP A 61 -6.59 -4.94 -7.70
N PHE A 62 -6.88 -4.03 -8.64
CA PHE A 62 -8.16 -3.92 -9.30
C PHE A 62 -7.94 -3.96 -10.81
N MET A 63 -8.70 -4.79 -11.50
CA MET A 63 -8.66 -4.90 -12.95
C MET A 63 -9.84 -4.15 -13.54
N PHE A 64 -9.63 -3.45 -14.64
CA PHE A 64 -10.69 -2.84 -15.44
C PHE A 64 -10.73 -3.48 -16.83
N ALA A 65 -11.91 -3.87 -17.27
CA ALA A 65 -12.14 -4.40 -18.61
C ALA A 65 -13.09 -3.47 -19.38
N SER A 66 -12.56 -2.78 -20.39
CA SER A 66 -13.35 -1.88 -21.23
C SER A 66 -14.07 -2.66 -22.33
N SER A 67 -15.29 -2.24 -22.66
CA SER A 67 -16.02 -2.74 -23.83
C SER A 67 -15.34 -2.41 -25.17
N GLN A 68 -14.46 -1.40 -25.20
CA GLN A 68 -13.74 -1.00 -26.42
C GLN A 68 -12.73 -2.04 -26.91
N ASN A 69 -12.23 -2.91 -26.03
CA ASN A 69 -11.21 -3.91 -26.37
C ASN A 69 -11.80 -5.30 -26.72
N GLU A 70 -13.13 -5.41 -26.89
CA GLU A 70 -13.84 -6.69 -27.15
C GLU A 70 -13.56 -7.79 -26.09
N THR A 71 -13.02 -7.42 -24.94
CA THR A 71 -12.65 -8.31 -23.85
C THR A 71 -13.86 -8.61 -22.97
N ASP A 72 -14.24 -9.89 -22.82
CA ASP A 72 -15.34 -10.33 -21.95
C ASP A 72 -14.91 -10.25 -20.46
N PRO A 73 -15.45 -9.30 -19.67
CA PRO A 73 -15.09 -9.15 -18.25
C PRO A 73 -15.40 -10.42 -17.43
N GLN A 74 -16.39 -11.22 -17.85
CA GLN A 74 -16.73 -12.47 -17.17
C GLN A 74 -15.66 -13.54 -17.39
N CYS A 75 -14.99 -13.55 -18.55
CA CYS A 75 -13.87 -14.45 -18.80
C CYS A 75 -12.72 -14.18 -17.82
N PHE A 76 -12.28 -12.93 -17.70
CA PHE A 76 -11.22 -12.56 -16.75
C PHE A 76 -11.61 -12.85 -15.31
N GLN A 77 -12.87 -12.58 -14.94
CA GLN A 77 -13.38 -12.89 -13.61
C GLN A 77 -13.34 -14.40 -13.32
N HIS A 78 -13.61 -15.25 -14.32
CA HIS A 78 -13.52 -16.70 -14.18
C HIS A 78 -12.06 -17.17 -13.96
N CYS A 79 -11.11 -16.69 -14.77
CA CYS A 79 -9.69 -16.96 -14.56
C CYS A 79 -9.21 -16.48 -13.17
N ASN A 80 -9.66 -15.31 -12.71
CA ASN A 80 -9.36 -14.81 -11.36
C ASN A 80 -9.97 -15.70 -10.26
N ASN A 81 -11.15 -16.27 -10.47
CA ASN A 81 -11.78 -17.18 -9.51
C ASN A 81 -11.05 -18.54 -9.43
N GLU A 82 -10.57 -19.07 -10.55
CA GLU A 82 -9.73 -20.28 -10.59
C GLU A 82 -8.41 -20.04 -9.85
N TRP A 83 -7.70 -18.95 -10.20
CA TRP A 83 -6.48 -18.53 -9.50
C TRP A 83 -6.73 -18.39 -8.00
N ARG A 84 -7.83 -17.74 -7.60
CA ARG A 84 -8.18 -17.59 -6.18
C ARG A 84 -8.34 -18.94 -5.49
N SER A 85 -9.09 -19.86 -6.10
CA SER A 85 -9.33 -21.17 -5.50
C SER A 85 -8.02 -21.97 -5.33
N GLU A 86 -7.16 -21.96 -6.34
CA GLU A 86 -5.86 -22.64 -6.28
C GLU A 86 -4.92 -21.96 -5.27
N PHE A 87 -4.89 -20.62 -5.23
CA PHE A 87 -4.11 -19.85 -4.27
C PHE A 87 -4.49 -20.20 -2.84
N GLU A 88 -5.79 -20.17 -2.53
CA GLU A 88 -6.28 -20.42 -1.17
C GLU A 88 -5.93 -21.84 -0.69
N ASN A 89 -5.99 -22.82 -1.60
CA ASN A 89 -5.58 -24.19 -1.33
C ASN A 89 -4.06 -24.31 -1.14
N LEU A 90 -3.27 -23.70 -2.01
CA LEU A 90 -1.81 -23.84 -2.03
C LEU A 90 -1.14 -23.15 -0.84
N PHE A 91 -1.61 -21.96 -0.49
CA PHE A 91 -1.03 -21.16 0.60
C PHE A 91 -1.72 -21.38 1.96
N ASN A 92 -2.81 -22.16 1.98
CA ASN A 92 -3.65 -22.40 3.16
C ASN A 92 -4.04 -21.08 3.85
N MET A 93 -4.45 -20.09 3.05
CA MET A 93 -4.85 -18.77 3.51
C MET A 93 -5.97 -18.25 2.63
N THR A 94 -6.83 -17.39 3.17
CA THR A 94 -7.87 -16.78 2.33
C THR A 94 -7.26 -15.69 1.45
N CYS A 95 -7.77 -15.51 0.23
CA CYS A 95 -7.36 -14.38 -0.61
C CYS A 95 -7.74 -13.03 0.00
N LYS A 96 -8.55 -13.01 1.07
CA LYS A 96 -8.82 -11.79 1.85
C LYS A 96 -7.65 -11.33 2.70
N ASP A 97 -6.81 -12.26 3.11
CA ASP A 97 -5.65 -11.99 3.95
C ASP A 97 -4.39 -11.72 3.11
N TYR A 98 -4.44 -12.04 1.81
CA TYR A 98 -3.37 -11.83 0.86
C TYR A 98 -3.36 -10.39 0.31
N TYR A 99 -2.19 -9.90 -0.09
CA TYR A 99 -1.99 -8.63 -0.81
C TYR A 99 -0.71 -8.71 -1.65
N ASP A 100 -0.74 -8.19 -2.88
CA ASP A 100 0.44 -8.23 -3.73
C ASP A 100 1.44 -7.12 -3.38
N PHE A 101 0.98 -5.94 -2.95
CA PHE A 101 1.82 -4.83 -2.52
C PHE A 101 1.63 -4.51 -1.03
N PRO A 102 2.70 -4.40 -0.21
CA PRO A 102 4.13 -4.32 -0.58
C PRO A 102 4.87 -5.67 -0.57
N PHE A 103 4.24 -6.74 -1.06
CA PHE A 103 4.66 -8.15 -1.01
C PHE A 103 4.31 -8.84 0.30
N HIS A 104 3.37 -9.78 0.22
CA HIS A 104 2.98 -10.63 1.34
C HIS A 104 4.15 -11.51 1.81
N PRO A 105 4.34 -11.78 3.12
CA PRO A 105 5.36 -12.69 3.64
C PRO A 105 5.43 -14.05 2.94
N LYS A 106 4.27 -14.58 2.54
CA LYS A 106 4.15 -15.84 1.77
C LYS A 106 4.83 -15.79 0.41
N VAL A 107 5.04 -14.62 -0.18
CA VAL A 107 5.78 -14.45 -1.45
C VAL A 107 7.23 -14.06 -1.16
N LEU A 108 7.53 -13.54 0.04
CA LEU A 108 8.91 -13.25 0.46
C LEU A 108 9.69 -14.52 0.82
N ASP A 109 9.04 -15.59 1.25
CA ASP A 109 9.67 -16.92 1.32
C ASP A 109 9.98 -17.46 -0.10
N TYR A 110 11.11 -18.16 -0.27
CA TYR A 110 11.55 -18.62 -1.60
C TYR A 110 10.65 -19.72 -2.18
N GLU A 111 10.21 -20.67 -1.35
CA GLU A 111 9.29 -21.72 -1.79
C GLU A 111 7.94 -21.10 -2.15
N GLY A 112 7.45 -20.20 -1.30
CA GLY A 112 6.24 -19.44 -1.54
C GLY A 112 6.30 -18.56 -2.81
N TYR A 113 7.45 -17.94 -3.10
CA TYR A 113 7.69 -17.23 -4.37
C TYR A 113 7.55 -18.15 -5.59
N LEU A 114 8.17 -19.33 -5.56
CA LEU A 114 8.09 -20.28 -6.68
C LEU A 114 6.64 -20.72 -6.93
N ASN A 115 5.92 -21.05 -5.85
CA ASN A 115 4.51 -21.42 -5.88
C ASN A 115 3.63 -20.29 -6.44
N TYR A 116 3.88 -19.05 -6.00
CA TYR A 116 3.19 -17.88 -6.51
C TYR A 116 3.42 -17.70 -8.01
N CYS A 117 4.67 -17.80 -8.47
CA CYS A 117 4.99 -17.63 -9.88
C CYS A 117 4.43 -18.75 -10.77
N GLU A 118 4.42 -19.99 -10.32
CA GLU A 118 3.78 -21.08 -11.07
C GLU A 118 2.27 -20.83 -11.22
N LEU A 119 1.62 -20.42 -10.13
CA LEU A 119 0.19 -20.16 -10.13
C LEU A 119 -0.16 -18.95 -11.01
N SER A 120 0.63 -17.89 -10.98
CA SER A 120 0.44 -16.72 -11.83
C SER A 120 0.70 -17.00 -13.31
N GLU A 121 1.62 -17.90 -13.65
CA GLU A 121 1.82 -18.36 -15.02
C GLU A 121 0.56 -19.06 -15.56
N LYS A 122 -0.09 -19.90 -14.74
CA LYS A 122 -1.38 -20.53 -15.12
C LYS A 122 -2.48 -19.49 -15.35
N GLN A 123 -2.58 -18.47 -14.50
CA GLN A 123 -3.54 -17.38 -14.67
C GLN A 123 -3.29 -16.61 -15.96
N THR A 124 -2.03 -16.28 -16.25
CA THR A 124 -1.64 -15.57 -17.49
C THR A 124 -2.01 -16.40 -18.72
N LYS A 125 -1.76 -17.71 -18.70
CA LYS A 125 -2.21 -18.63 -19.76
C LYS A 125 -3.73 -18.65 -19.91
N CYS A 126 -4.48 -18.63 -18.81
CA CYS A 126 -5.94 -18.55 -18.85
C CYS A 126 -6.40 -17.28 -19.60
N PHE A 127 -5.80 -16.12 -19.32
CA PHE A 127 -6.13 -14.88 -20.03
C PHE A 127 -5.82 -14.97 -21.53
N ILE A 128 -4.66 -15.51 -21.90
CA ILE A 128 -4.23 -15.64 -23.31
C ILE A 128 -5.13 -16.62 -24.07
N GLU A 129 -5.29 -17.83 -23.53
CA GLU A 129 -5.90 -18.95 -24.24
C GLU A 129 -7.43 -18.90 -24.21
N ARG A 130 -8.02 -18.44 -23.10
CA ARG A 130 -9.48 -18.46 -22.89
C ARG A 130 -10.13 -17.10 -23.08
N CYS A 131 -9.43 -16.01 -22.74
CA CYS A 131 -9.96 -14.65 -22.86
C CYS A 131 -9.38 -13.89 -24.07
N ASN A 132 -8.55 -14.56 -24.88
CA ASN A 132 -7.93 -14.01 -26.09
C ASN A 132 -7.07 -12.75 -25.84
N ASP A 133 -6.55 -12.57 -24.62
CA ASP A 133 -5.68 -11.45 -24.28
C ASP A 133 -4.22 -11.81 -24.55
N GLN A 134 -3.79 -11.58 -25.80
CA GLN A 134 -2.41 -11.82 -26.22
C GLN A 134 -1.39 -10.84 -25.59
N SER A 135 -1.85 -9.84 -24.84
CA SER A 135 -1.00 -8.87 -24.16
C SER A 135 -0.71 -9.24 -22.70
N ALA A 136 -1.44 -10.20 -22.14
CA ALA A 136 -1.43 -10.54 -20.72
C ALA A 136 -0.03 -10.85 -20.15
N ASP A 137 0.89 -11.36 -20.96
CA ASP A 137 2.26 -11.68 -20.53
C ASP A 137 3.26 -10.51 -20.66
N ARG A 138 2.82 -9.37 -21.21
CA ARG A 138 3.65 -8.19 -21.52
C ARG A 138 3.21 -6.93 -20.76
N VAL A 139 1.96 -6.89 -20.32
CA VAL A 139 1.41 -5.79 -19.51
C VAL A 139 1.82 -5.93 -18.04
N PHE A 140 1.71 -4.83 -17.29
CA PHE A 140 1.99 -4.89 -15.88
C PHE A 140 0.94 -5.76 -15.16
N SER A 141 1.43 -6.65 -14.33
CA SER A 141 0.68 -7.24 -13.25
C SER A 141 1.65 -7.46 -12.10
N PRO A 142 1.20 -7.52 -10.84
CA PRO A 142 2.09 -7.76 -9.71
C PRO A 142 2.92 -9.04 -9.92
N SER A 143 2.31 -10.07 -10.48
CA SER A 143 2.97 -11.32 -10.80
C SER A 143 3.95 -11.22 -11.97
N ASN A 144 3.59 -10.58 -13.09
CA ASN A 144 4.53 -10.37 -14.19
C ASN A 144 5.76 -9.57 -13.73
N PHE A 145 5.55 -8.56 -12.89
CA PHE A 145 6.64 -7.78 -12.31
C PHE A 145 7.61 -8.65 -11.51
N LEU A 146 7.11 -9.48 -10.60
CA LEU A 146 7.94 -10.30 -9.71
C LEU A 146 8.52 -11.55 -10.36
N CYS A 147 7.75 -12.20 -11.23
CA CYS A 147 8.07 -13.51 -11.79
C CYS A 147 8.81 -13.42 -13.13
N LYS A 148 8.64 -12.30 -13.87
CA LYS A 148 9.19 -12.13 -15.22
C LYS A 148 10.07 -10.88 -15.34
N PHE A 149 9.54 -9.68 -15.11
CA PHE A 149 10.23 -8.43 -15.48
C PHE A 149 11.38 -8.06 -14.54
N LYS A 150 11.17 -8.19 -13.22
CA LYS A 150 12.13 -7.83 -12.19
C LYS A 150 12.56 -9.01 -11.33
N LYS A 151 12.41 -10.25 -11.82
CA LYS A 151 12.76 -11.50 -11.11
C LYS A 151 14.10 -11.45 -10.40
N THR A 152 15.18 -11.13 -11.11
CA THR A 152 16.53 -11.08 -10.53
C THR A 152 16.64 -10.03 -9.42
N MET A 153 16.03 -8.86 -9.63
CA MET A 153 16.02 -7.78 -8.64
C MET A 153 15.21 -8.19 -7.40
N PHE A 154 14.03 -8.79 -7.57
CA PHE A 154 13.23 -9.32 -6.48
C PHE A 154 13.99 -10.37 -5.67
N LEU A 155 14.54 -11.39 -6.32
CA LEU A 155 15.30 -12.44 -5.64
C LEU A 155 16.53 -11.90 -4.88
N THR A 156 17.14 -10.82 -5.39
CA THR A 156 18.24 -10.12 -4.71
C THR A 156 17.76 -9.33 -3.50
N ALA A 157 16.64 -8.60 -3.62
CA ALA A 157 16.04 -7.80 -2.54
C ALA A 157 15.36 -8.65 -1.45
N ARG A 158 14.88 -9.84 -1.82
CA ARG A 158 14.01 -10.71 -1.01
C ARG A 158 14.46 -10.87 0.45
N PRO A 159 15.74 -11.18 0.77
CA PRO A 159 16.15 -11.33 2.16
C PRO A 159 15.95 -10.05 2.99
N CYS A 160 16.25 -8.88 2.41
CA CYS A 160 16.03 -7.60 3.10
C CYS A 160 14.54 -7.28 3.25
N LEU A 161 13.73 -7.60 2.24
CA LEU A 161 12.28 -7.43 2.33
C LEU A 161 11.68 -8.31 3.43
N GLU A 162 12.14 -9.56 3.55
CA GLU A 162 11.74 -10.51 4.58
C GLU A 162 12.12 -10.00 5.99
N ASP A 163 13.36 -9.55 6.18
CA ASP A 163 13.84 -8.98 7.45
C ASP A 163 13.09 -7.70 7.85
N ALA A 164 12.76 -6.85 6.88
CA ALA A 164 12.09 -5.57 7.11
C ALA A 164 10.57 -5.69 7.26
N GLU A 165 9.96 -6.80 6.85
CA GLU A 165 8.51 -6.98 6.77
C GLU A 165 7.79 -6.68 8.10
N PRO A 166 8.23 -7.20 9.27
CA PRO A 166 7.51 -6.94 10.53
C PRO A 166 7.47 -5.46 10.92
N LEU A 167 8.54 -4.73 10.62
CA LEU A 167 8.64 -3.29 10.90
C LEU A 167 7.86 -2.47 9.87
N ASN A 168 7.91 -2.86 8.59
CA ASN A 168 7.10 -2.26 7.54
C ASN A 168 5.61 -2.44 7.83
N PHE A 169 5.18 -3.61 8.28
CA PHE A 169 3.80 -3.83 8.66
C PHE A 169 3.36 -2.92 9.81
N LEU A 170 4.16 -2.87 10.87
CA LEU A 170 3.79 -2.12 12.07
C LEU A 170 3.80 -0.60 11.83
N LYS A 171 4.76 -0.10 11.05
CA LYS A 171 4.95 1.34 10.83
C LYS A 171 4.33 1.83 9.54
N CYS A 172 4.69 1.23 8.41
CA CYS A 172 4.32 1.73 7.09
C CYS A 172 2.91 1.31 6.68
N ASP A 173 2.59 0.02 6.73
CA ASP A 173 1.27 -0.47 6.26
C ASP A 173 0.15 0.19 7.04
N GLN A 174 0.24 0.22 8.37
CA GLN A 174 -0.82 0.76 9.23
C GLN A 174 -0.98 2.27 9.07
N GLN A 175 0.14 3.01 9.11
CA GLN A 175 0.11 4.46 8.98
C GLN A 175 -0.41 4.87 7.60
N CYS A 176 0.18 4.34 6.53
CA CYS A 176 -0.19 4.70 5.17
C CYS A 176 -1.60 4.23 4.81
N HIS A 177 -2.06 3.09 5.32
CA HIS A 177 -3.45 2.67 5.12
C HIS A 177 -4.42 3.66 5.76
N LYS A 178 -4.16 4.06 7.01
CA LYS A 178 -4.99 5.01 7.73
C LYS A 178 -5.03 6.36 7.01
N GLU A 179 -3.87 6.89 6.61
CA GLU A 179 -3.78 8.17 5.89
C GLU A 179 -4.54 8.12 4.56
N ALA A 180 -4.39 7.04 3.79
CA ALA A 180 -5.08 6.87 2.52
C ALA A 180 -6.61 6.76 2.70
N VAL A 181 -7.08 6.01 3.71
CA VAL A 181 -8.52 5.89 4.00
C VAL A 181 -9.09 7.22 4.48
N GLU A 182 -8.41 7.91 5.40
CA GLU A 182 -8.85 9.22 5.89
C GLU A 182 -8.95 10.22 4.74
N LYS A 183 -8.00 10.22 3.80
CA LYS A 183 -8.04 11.05 2.61
C LYS A 183 -9.25 10.71 1.71
N ALA A 184 -9.47 9.44 1.42
CA ALA A 184 -10.61 8.99 0.62
C ALA A 184 -11.96 9.31 1.28
N GLU A 185 -12.08 9.18 2.60
CA GLU A 185 -13.28 9.53 3.35
C GLU A 185 -13.53 11.05 3.40
N MET A 186 -12.46 11.86 3.53
CA MET A 186 -12.54 13.33 3.50
C MET A 186 -13.02 13.86 2.15
N GLU A 187 -12.69 13.16 1.05
CA GLU A 187 -13.14 13.49 -0.30
C GLU A 187 -14.63 13.15 -0.57
N LYS A 188 -15.40 12.76 0.46
CA LYS A 188 -16.84 12.46 0.42
C LYS A 188 -17.23 11.43 -0.65
N SER A 189 -16.37 10.46 -0.96
CA SER A 189 -16.80 9.33 -1.78
C SER A 189 -17.69 8.39 -0.94
N GLN A 190 -19.01 8.60 -0.96
CA GLN A 190 -20.01 7.59 -0.54
C GLN A 190 -20.01 6.40 -1.53
N LYS A 191 -18.85 5.83 -1.82
CA LYS A 191 -18.69 4.71 -2.75
C LYS A 191 -18.47 3.44 -1.94
N SER A 192 -19.23 2.40 -2.25
CA SER A 192 -19.05 1.10 -1.61
C SER A 192 -17.68 0.54 -1.98
N ARG A 193 -16.92 0.13 -0.96
CA ARG A 193 -15.60 -0.50 -1.15
C ARG A 193 -15.75 -1.75 -2.01
N ALA A 194 -14.90 -1.90 -3.01
CA ALA A 194 -14.94 -3.05 -3.89
C ALA A 194 -14.50 -4.33 -3.17
N ARG A 195 -15.01 -5.48 -3.66
CA ARG A 195 -14.53 -6.80 -3.23
C ARG A 195 -13.20 -7.10 -3.93
N LEU A 196 -12.38 -7.94 -3.28
CA LEU A 196 -11.07 -8.32 -3.80
C LEU A 196 -11.16 -9.11 -5.10
N GLY A 197 -10.26 -8.81 -6.04
CA GLY A 197 -10.22 -9.45 -7.36
C GLY A 197 -11.43 -9.14 -8.24
N LYS A 198 -12.17 -8.06 -7.92
CA LYS A 198 -13.25 -7.55 -8.75
C LYS A 198 -12.67 -7.00 -10.06
N VAL A 199 -13.25 -7.44 -11.17
CA VAL A 199 -13.08 -6.80 -12.47
C VAL A 199 -14.18 -5.75 -12.64
N PHE A 200 -13.78 -4.50 -12.90
CA PHE A 200 -14.69 -3.39 -13.16
C PHE A 200 -14.99 -3.29 -14.66
N SER A 201 -16.21 -2.86 -14.98
CA SER A 201 -16.67 -2.53 -16.34
C SER A 201 -16.91 -1.03 -16.50
N ASP A 202 -17.20 -0.59 -17.72
CA ASP A 202 -17.37 0.84 -18.06
C ASP A 202 -18.44 1.56 -17.20
N ASP A 203 -19.49 0.87 -16.78
CA ASP A 203 -20.53 1.41 -15.89
C ASP A 203 -20.05 1.63 -14.44
N GLU A 204 -18.91 1.05 -14.07
CA GLU A 204 -18.34 1.12 -12.72
C GLU A 204 -17.05 1.95 -12.64
N LEU A 205 -16.72 2.70 -13.70
CA LEU A 205 -15.50 3.50 -13.80
C LEU A 205 -15.29 4.41 -12.57
N MET A 206 -16.33 5.10 -12.09
CA MET A 206 -16.19 5.95 -10.91
C MET A 206 -15.79 5.18 -9.63
N ASN A 207 -16.19 3.92 -9.50
CA ASN A 207 -15.79 3.09 -8.36
C ASN A 207 -14.36 2.61 -8.53
N TYR A 208 -13.96 2.26 -9.75
CA TYR A 208 -12.58 1.94 -10.09
C TYR A 208 -11.63 3.10 -9.75
N GLU A 209 -11.96 4.33 -10.17
CA GLU A 209 -11.12 5.51 -9.86
C GLU A 209 -10.97 5.78 -8.36
N ALA A 210 -12.03 5.53 -7.58
CA ALA A 210 -11.96 5.70 -6.13
C ALA A 210 -11.07 4.66 -5.45
N GLU A 211 -11.05 3.44 -5.98
CA GLU A 211 -10.14 2.40 -5.52
C GLU A 211 -8.69 2.68 -5.94
N LEU A 212 -8.48 3.23 -7.14
CA LEU A 212 -7.16 3.69 -7.60
C LEU A 212 -6.62 4.83 -6.74
N GLU A 213 -7.42 5.85 -6.41
CA GLU A 213 -6.96 6.96 -5.55
C GLU A 213 -6.47 6.46 -4.19
N LEU A 214 -7.17 5.48 -3.60
CA LEU A 214 -6.73 4.86 -2.34
C LEU A 214 -5.41 4.10 -2.52
N LEU A 215 -5.32 3.28 -3.56
CA LEU A 215 -4.16 2.44 -3.85
C LEU A 215 -2.91 3.29 -4.11
N CYS A 216 -3.01 4.28 -4.99
CA CYS A 216 -1.90 5.15 -5.34
C CYS A 216 -1.49 6.04 -4.15
N SER A 217 -2.44 6.58 -3.38
CA SER A 217 -2.10 7.31 -2.14
C SER A 217 -1.36 6.42 -1.13
N PHE A 218 -1.77 5.15 -1.00
CA PHE A 218 -1.06 4.19 -0.16
C PHE A 218 0.35 3.91 -0.69
N GLN A 219 0.50 3.66 -1.99
CA GLN A 219 1.79 3.38 -2.63
C GLN A 219 2.77 4.56 -2.47
N GLU A 220 2.29 5.79 -2.64
CA GLU A 220 3.05 7.03 -2.45
C GLU A 220 3.60 7.15 -1.03
N CYS A 221 2.75 6.94 -0.01
CA CYS A 221 3.18 6.95 1.38
C CYS A 221 4.12 5.78 1.70
N TYR A 222 3.75 4.56 1.28
CA TYR A 222 4.46 3.35 1.65
C TYR A 222 5.91 3.36 1.15
N GLN A 223 6.15 3.75 -0.10
CA GLN A 223 7.52 3.73 -0.65
C GLN A 223 8.47 4.64 0.13
N GLY A 224 7.99 5.80 0.62
CA GLY A 224 8.77 6.71 1.45
C GLY A 224 9.07 6.13 2.83
N CYS A 225 8.06 5.57 3.49
CA CYS A 225 8.24 4.92 4.79
C CYS A 225 9.15 3.69 4.70
N HIS A 226 8.97 2.86 3.68
CA HIS A 226 9.74 1.65 3.44
C HIS A 226 11.24 1.95 3.31
N GLU A 227 11.59 3.02 2.60
CA GLU A 227 12.98 3.46 2.42
C GLU A 227 13.69 3.69 3.76
N ASP A 228 13.01 4.34 4.71
CA ASP A 228 13.57 4.58 6.03
C ASP A 228 13.76 3.29 6.83
N ILE A 229 12.84 2.33 6.70
CA ILE A 229 12.91 1.03 7.39
C ILE A 229 14.07 0.20 6.85
N VAL A 230 14.15 -0.01 5.54
CA VAL A 230 15.17 -0.92 4.97
C VAL A 230 16.59 -0.37 5.13
N LYS A 231 16.78 0.96 5.17
CA LYS A 231 18.08 1.56 5.50
C LYS A 231 18.53 1.29 6.94
N GLN A 232 17.60 1.03 7.86
CA GLN A 232 17.88 0.73 9.26
C GLN A 232 18.10 -0.76 9.50
N VAL A 233 17.40 -1.62 8.76
CA VAL A 233 17.36 -3.07 8.99
C VAL A 233 18.41 -3.81 8.16
N CYS A 234 18.61 -3.39 6.91
CA CYS A 234 19.38 -4.15 5.95
C CYS A 234 20.78 -3.57 5.70
N PRO A 235 21.74 -4.39 5.24
CA PRO A 235 22.98 -3.90 4.66
C PRO A 235 22.69 -2.92 3.51
N MET A 236 23.46 -1.83 3.41
CA MET A 236 23.22 -0.74 2.46
C MET A 236 23.03 -1.21 1.01
N ALA A 237 23.80 -2.21 0.57
CA ALA A 237 23.67 -2.76 -0.78
C ALA A 237 22.29 -3.41 -1.01
N LEU A 238 21.80 -4.21 -0.06
CA LEU A 238 20.48 -4.84 -0.15
C LEU A 238 19.36 -3.80 0.06
N ALA A 239 19.53 -2.85 0.98
CA ALA A 239 18.59 -1.76 1.17
C ALA A 239 18.35 -1.00 -0.13
N ASN A 240 19.42 -0.62 -0.85
CA ASN A 240 19.31 0.09 -2.11
C ASN A 240 18.55 -0.70 -3.18
N VAL A 241 18.80 -2.02 -3.28
CA VAL A 241 18.08 -2.88 -4.24
C VAL A 241 16.60 -3.02 -3.84
N SER A 242 16.29 -3.16 -2.55
CA SER A 242 14.90 -3.22 -2.05
C SER A 242 14.13 -1.92 -2.31
N ILE A 243 14.77 -0.78 -2.04
CA ILE A 243 14.20 0.56 -2.34
C ILE A 243 13.89 0.67 -3.82
N GLU A 244 14.86 0.32 -4.67
CA GLU A 244 14.71 0.41 -6.12
C GLU A 244 13.62 -0.52 -6.63
N LEU A 245 13.49 -1.72 -6.08
CA LEU A 245 12.43 -2.65 -6.44
C LEU A 245 11.04 -2.09 -6.11
N VAL A 246 10.84 -1.57 -4.88
CA VAL A 246 9.55 -1.01 -4.46
C VAL A 246 9.21 0.23 -5.30
N ARG A 247 10.17 1.12 -5.55
CA ARG A 247 9.97 2.28 -6.44
C ARG A 247 9.64 1.86 -7.86
N SER A 248 10.37 0.89 -8.42
CA SER A 248 10.10 0.31 -9.74
C SER A 248 8.70 -0.28 -9.82
N TYR A 249 8.22 -0.99 -8.78
CA TYR A 249 6.87 -1.55 -8.73
C TYR A 249 5.83 -0.43 -8.83
N VAL A 250 5.97 0.60 -7.99
CA VAL A 250 5.03 1.73 -7.94
C VAL A 250 5.01 2.49 -9.26
N GLN A 251 6.19 2.74 -9.86
CA GLN A 251 6.30 3.43 -11.14
C GLN A 251 5.67 2.63 -12.30
N TRP A 252 5.95 1.33 -12.39
CA TRP A 252 5.41 0.48 -13.46
C TRP A 252 3.90 0.35 -13.34
N HIS A 253 3.39 0.20 -12.13
CA HIS A 253 1.96 0.17 -11.86
C HIS A 253 1.29 1.50 -12.25
N ALA A 254 1.87 2.65 -11.86
CA ALA A 254 1.34 3.95 -12.21
C ALA A 254 1.38 4.23 -13.72
N ALA A 255 2.44 3.82 -14.41
CA ALA A 255 2.56 3.94 -15.85
C ALA A 255 1.51 3.10 -16.59
N ASP A 256 1.27 1.86 -16.17
CA ASP A 256 0.22 0.99 -16.73
C ASP A 256 -1.17 1.60 -16.57
N ILE A 257 -1.48 2.12 -15.38
CA ILE A 257 -2.72 2.87 -15.13
C ILE A 257 -2.83 4.08 -16.07
N TYR A 258 -1.75 4.86 -16.20
CA TYR A 258 -1.75 6.07 -17.05
C TYR A 258 -1.98 5.71 -18.52
N ASP A 259 -1.24 4.74 -19.05
CA ASP A 259 -1.36 4.28 -20.43
C ASP A 259 -2.79 3.81 -20.71
N TRP A 260 -3.41 3.08 -19.76
CA TRP A 260 -4.81 2.69 -19.87
C TRP A 260 -5.76 3.89 -19.93
N HIS A 261 -5.54 4.93 -19.12
CA HIS A 261 -6.35 6.16 -19.15
C HIS A 261 -6.19 6.92 -20.47
N VAL A 262 -4.98 6.95 -21.04
CA VAL A 262 -4.71 7.54 -22.36
C VAL A 262 -5.45 6.77 -23.45
N LEU A 263 -5.31 5.45 -23.48
CA LEU A 263 -5.90 4.59 -24.51
C LEU A 263 -7.43 4.54 -24.45
N SER A 264 -8.02 4.72 -23.26
CA SER A 264 -9.47 4.73 -23.07
C SER A 264 -10.11 6.13 -23.13
N GLU A 265 -9.33 7.17 -23.47
CA GLU A 265 -9.77 8.57 -23.51
C GLU A 265 -10.33 9.07 -22.17
N ASN A 266 -9.82 8.56 -21.05
CA ASN A 266 -10.25 8.91 -19.69
C ASN A 266 -9.17 9.64 -18.87
N VAL A 267 -8.13 10.19 -19.50
CA VAL A 267 -7.01 10.89 -18.80
C VAL A 267 -7.49 11.91 -17.76
N ASP A 268 -8.56 12.65 -18.07
CA ASP A 268 -9.15 13.67 -17.19
C ASP A 268 -9.69 13.09 -15.86
N LYS A 269 -9.94 11.78 -15.80
CA LYS A 269 -10.44 11.05 -14.63
C LYS A 269 -9.34 10.40 -13.80
N LEU A 270 -8.10 10.38 -14.29
CA LEU A 270 -6.97 9.79 -13.60
C LEU A 270 -6.79 10.42 -12.21
N PRO A 271 -6.76 9.62 -11.13
CA PRO A 271 -6.62 10.18 -9.80
C PRO A 271 -5.28 10.88 -9.62
N GLN A 272 -5.28 12.02 -8.93
CA GLN A 272 -4.09 12.86 -8.81
C GLN A 272 -2.94 12.13 -8.10
N SER A 273 -3.26 11.23 -7.16
CA SER A 273 -2.26 10.39 -6.50
C SER A 273 -1.56 9.46 -7.49
N CYS A 274 -2.29 8.84 -8.41
CA CYS A 274 -1.70 8.01 -9.45
C CYS A 274 -0.87 8.84 -10.43
N SER A 275 -1.38 9.99 -10.86
CA SER A 275 -0.66 10.91 -11.76
C SER A 275 0.72 11.29 -11.21
N ARG A 276 0.84 11.65 -9.92
CA ARG A 276 2.14 11.98 -9.29
C ARG A 276 3.15 10.83 -9.33
N LEU A 277 2.68 9.59 -9.30
CA LEU A 277 3.54 8.40 -9.27
C LEU A 277 4.09 8.02 -10.64
N THR A 278 3.46 8.47 -11.73
CA THR A 278 3.93 8.22 -13.10
C THR A 278 5.26 8.90 -13.42
N GLY A 279 5.59 9.99 -12.69
CA GLY A 279 6.72 10.85 -13.03
C GLY A 279 6.48 11.77 -14.23
N TYR A 280 5.34 11.65 -14.92
CA TYR A 280 4.95 12.59 -15.98
C TYR A 280 4.63 13.96 -15.38
N ARG A 281 5.21 15.01 -15.97
CA ARG A 281 4.85 16.39 -15.62
C ARG A 281 3.83 16.89 -16.64
N PRO A 282 2.84 17.69 -16.24
CA PRO A 282 1.91 18.34 -17.18
C PRO A 282 2.61 19.17 -18.28
N GLU A 283 3.86 19.56 -18.05
CA GLU A 283 4.72 20.24 -19.03
C GLU A 283 5.04 19.36 -20.26
N ASP A 284 4.97 18.03 -20.12
CA ASP A 284 5.19 17.04 -21.18
C ASP A 284 3.97 16.91 -22.13
N ASP A 285 2.83 17.55 -21.83
CA ASP A 285 1.65 17.65 -22.72
C ASP A 285 1.98 18.26 -24.10
N SER A 286 3.09 19.00 -24.19
CA SER A 286 3.59 19.52 -25.46
C SER A 286 3.97 18.41 -26.44
N LEU A 287 4.35 17.22 -25.96
CA LEU A 287 4.69 16.07 -26.82
C LEU A 287 3.44 15.29 -27.26
N LEU A 288 2.45 15.13 -26.37
CA LEU A 288 1.17 14.48 -26.70
C LEU A 288 0.35 15.29 -27.71
N LYS A 289 0.40 16.63 -27.64
CA LYS A 289 -0.21 17.52 -28.64
C LYS A 289 0.46 17.48 -30.02
N ILE A 290 1.68 16.97 -30.13
CA ILE A 290 2.34 16.80 -31.44
C ILE A 290 1.82 15.54 -32.12
N ILE A 291 1.62 14.46 -31.36
CA ILE A 291 1.14 13.17 -31.89
C ILE A 291 -0.33 13.27 -32.31
N SER A 292 -1.16 14.00 -31.57
CA SER A 292 -2.58 14.19 -31.91
C SER A 292 -2.84 15.18 -33.05
N ASN A 293 -1.89 16.07 -33.37
CA ASN A 293 -2.01 17.02 -34.49
C ASN A 293 -1.33 16.54 -35.79
N SER A 294 -0.78 15.32 -35.80
CA SER A 294 -0.18 14.69 -36.99
C SER A 294 -1.04 13.61 -37.64
N SER A 295 -2.33 13.51 -37.27
CA SER A 295 -3.33 12.64 -37.93
C SER A 295 -4.32 13.46 -38.76
#